data_AF-A0A947F1N8-F1
#
_entry.id   AF-A0A947F1N8-F1
#
_cell.length_a   1.000
_cell.length_b   1.000
_cell.length_c   1.000
_cell.angle_alpha   90.00
_cell.angle_beta   90.00
_cell.angle_gamma   90.00
#
_symmetry.space_group_name_H-M   'P 1'
#
loop_
_entity.id
_entity.type
_entity.pdbx_description
1 polymer ?
#
loop_
_entity_poly.entity_id
_entity_poly.type
_entity_poly.pdbx_seq_one_letter_code
_entity_poly.pdbx_strand_id
1 'polypeptide(L)' 'LLHGFGFEVVAEGVETSKESSLLFNLGCDHAQGYLFSRPLPALEFQELLK' A
#
# COMPACT_ATOMS: atom_id res chain seq x y z
N LEU A 1 14.63 -6.62 8.87
CA LEU A 1 14.58 -6.63 10.36
C LEU A 1 13.23 -7.14 10.85
N LEU A 2 12.13 -6.45 10.52
CA LEU A 2 10.77 -6.85 10.94
C LEU A 2 10.31 -8.20 10.39
N HIS A 3 10.69 -8.55 9.16
CA HIS A 3 10.44 -9.89 8.60
C HIS A 3 11.10 -11.03 9.41
N GLY A 4 12.22 -10.76 10.08
CA GLY A 4 12.87 -11.73 10.97
C GLY A 4 12.05 -12.04 12.23
N PHE A 5 11.05 -11.21 12.52
CA PHE A 5 10.06 -11.41 13.58
C PHE A 5 8.71 -11.88 13.04
N GLY A 6 8.60 -12.18 11.73
CA GLY A 6 7.36 -12.63 11.09
C GLY A 6 6.32 -11.53 10.85
N PHE A 7 6.71 -10.25 10.92
CA PHE A 7 5.81 -9.13 10.59
C PHE A 7 5.86 -8.78 9.11
N GLU A 8 4.70 -8.43 8.57
CA GLU A 8 4.55 -7.73 7.29
C GLU A 8 4.57 -6.21 7.51
N VAL A 9 5.01 -5.47 6.50
CA VAL A 9 5.17 -4.02 6.53
C VAL A 9 4.26 -3.37 5.49
N VAL A 10 3.52 -2.35 5.93
CA VAL A 10 2.71 -1.48 5.06
C VAL A 10 3.40 -0.11 4.96
N ALA A 11 3.70 0.33 3.74
CA ALA A 11 4.13 1.70 3.49
C ALA A 11 2.91 2.60 3.20
N GLU A 12 2.69 3.61 4.03
CA GLU A 12 1.61 4.58 3.87
C GLU A 12 2.09 5.85 3.15
N GLY A 13 1.17 6.54 2.46
CA GLY A 13 1.45 7.80 1.76
C GLY A 13 2.13 7.62 0.40
N VAL A 14 1.94 6.50 -0.28
CA VAL A 14 2.49 6.27 -1.64
C VAL A 14 1.66 7.00 -2.69
N GLU A 15 2.27 7.97 -3.38
CA GLU A 15 1.56 8.84 -4.32
C GLU A 15 1.99 8.61 -5.78
N THR A 16 3.17 8.02 -6.01
CA THR A 16 3.71 7.79 -7.36
C THR A 16 4.13 6.35 -7.61
N SER A 17 4.04 5.90 -8.87
CA SER A 17 4.50 4.55 -9.26
C SER A 17 5.99 4.32 -8.97
N LYS A 18 6.80 5.40 -8.98
CA LYS A 18 8.23 5.34 -8.66
C LYS A 18 8.46 5.01 -7.18
N GLU A 19 7.72 5.64 -6.26
CA GLU A 19 7.76 5.33 -4.83
C GLU A 19 7.32 3.88 -4.58
N SER A 20 6.19 3.46 -5.18
CA SER A 20 5.70 2.10 -5.07
C SER A 20 6.74 1.07 -5.54
N SER A 21 7.39 1.32 -6.67
CA SER A 21 8.41 0.43 -7.22
C SER A 21 9.65 0.36 -6.33
N LEU A 22 10.08 1.51 -5.78
CA LEU A 22 11.19 1.58 -4.84
C LEU A 22 10.89 0.79 -3.57
N LEU A 23 9.72 1.00 -2.95
CA LEU A 23 9.31 0.34 -1.72
C LEU A 23 9.18 -1.17 -1.91
N PHE A 24 8.61 -1.62 -3.02
CA PHE A 24 8.56 -3.03 -3.40
C PHE A 24 9.97 -3.64 -3.50
N ASN A 25 10.89 -2.96 -4.19
CA ASN A 25 12.28 -3.42 -4.33
C ASN A 25 13.06 -3.42 -3.01
N LEU A 26 12.67 -2.58 -2.04
CA LEU A 26 13.22 -2.58 -0.67
C LEU A 26 12.60 -3.67 0.21
N GLY A 27 11.65 -4.45 -0.31
CA GLY A 27 10.99 -5.55 0.39
C GLY A 27 9.78 -5.12 1.22
N CYS A 28 9.16 -3.98 0.95
CA CYS A 28 7.88 -3.65 1.57
C CYS A 28 6.77 -4.55 1.02
N ASP A 29 5.95 -5.12 1.91
CA ASP A 29 4.96 -6.14 1.55
C ASP A 29 3.71 -5.51 0.93
N HIS A 30 3.26 -4.39 1.52
CA HIS A 30 2.04 -3.69 1.13
C HIS A 30 2.30 -2.19 1.01
N ALA A 31 1.41 -1.51 0.26
CA ALA A 31 1.44 -0.07 0.11
C ALA A 31 0.03 0.52 0.14
N GLN A 32 -0.11 1.70 0.75
CA GLN A 32 -1.32 2.50 0.76
C GLN A 32 -0.97 3.95 0.37
N GLY A 33 -1.82 4.56 -0.45
CA GLY A 33 -1.73 6.00 -0.74
C GLY A 33 -2.51 6.37 -1.98
N TYR A 34 -2.44 7.65 -2.36
CA TYR A 34 -3.24 8.22 -3.44
C TYR A 34 -2.85 7.69 -4.84
N LEU A 35 -1.72 7.00 -4.96
CA LEU A 35 -1.41 6.22 -6.15
C LEU A 35 -2.50 5.18 -6.45
N PHE A 36 -3.04 4.55 -5.40
CA PHE A 36 -4.02 3.47 -5.53
C PHE A 36 -5.45 4.00 -5.45
N SER A 37 -5.74 4.77 -4.41
CA SER A 37 -7.04 5.41 -4.22
C SER A 37 -6.98 6.49 -3.15
N ARG A 38 -7.89 7.46 -3.23
CA ARG A 38 -8.20 8.33 -2.08
C ARG A 38 -9.06 7.56 -1.06
N PRO A 39 -9.17 8.01 0.21
CA PRO A 39 -10.17 7.48 1.13
C PRO A 39 -11.57 7.55 0.51
N LEU A 40 -12.31 6.45 0.59
CA LEU A 40 -13.63 6.30 0.00
C LEU A 40 -14.68 6.03 1.09
N PRO A 41 -15.94 6.48 0.90
CA PRO A 41 -17.08 5.97 1.63
C PRO A 41 -17.21 4.44 1.46
N ALA A 42 -17.84 3.77 2.43
CA ALA A 42 -17.93 2.32 2.45
C ALA A 42 -18.56 1.70 1.19
N LEU A 43 -19.60 2.33 0.62
CA LEU A 43 -20.26 1.85 -0.60
C LEU A 43 -19.34 1.95 -1.81
N GLU A 44 -18.59 3.04 -1.95
CA GLU A 44 -17.63 3.21 -3.04
C GLU A 44 -16.44 2.25 -2.90
N PHE A 45 -15.99 2.00 -1.67
CA PHE A 45 -14.96 0.99 -1.40
C PHE A 45 -15.44 -0.43 -1.75
N GLN A 46 -16.71 -0.76 -1.49
CA GLN A 46 -17.28 -2.06 -1.88
C GLN A 46 -17.28 -2.25 -3.40
N GLU A 47 -17.54 -1.20 -4.19
CA GLU A 47 -17.43 -1.29 -5.65
C GLU A 47 -15.99 -1.46 -6.12
N LEU A 48 -15.00 -0.87 -5.42
CA LEU A 48 -13.58 -1.04 -5.72
C LEU A 48 -13.07 -2.47 -5.49
N LEU A 49 -13.70 -3.23 -4.57
CA LEU A 49 -13.31 -4.59 -4.22
C LEU A 49 -13.93 -5.69 -5.09
N LYS A 50 -14.90 -5.36 -5.95
CA LYS A 50 -15.53 -6.32 -6.88
C LYS A 50 -14.64 -6.63 -8.07
#